data_AF-A0A1T5CK14-F1
#
_entry.id   AF-A0A1T5CK14-F1
#
_cell.length_a   1.000
_cell.length_b   1.000
_cell.length_c   1.000
_cell.angle_alpha   90.00
_cell.angle_beta   90.00
_cell.angle_gamma   90.00
#
_symmetry.space_group_name_H-M   'P 1'
#
loop_
_entity.id
_entity.type
_entity.pdbx_description
1 polymer ?
#
loop_
_entity_poly.entity_id
_entity_poly.type
_entity_poly.pdbx_seq_one_letter_code
_entity_poly.pdbx_strand_id
1 'polypeptide(L)'
;MTVFSTTSVYDEKEFEERSDYINDTDLELWNVENEHFNHIQQKLLGVGAKLLVGPRGTGKTHQMKIAHLKCQKDKSKPLSLFVSFSKYYHLEPFLTKAPNAIQIFHTWVLCKILLSAISIIEDEKESVPSWAKDSNLLTKETIQEFVAKAEKLKASQLSDDLLISALNINWLVTLLEQLTIVTGRKRLILMLDDAALTLTPEYLVEFFEIFRSLKTKIINPKASVYPGTTQFGPRFHVNHDAEMVKCWLSVESPTYSSFMDSLIKKRFENFKEGVSTELIELFKFSSFGVPRAFISLLRNYRSRPEKVANAKFNAVIEQQAQFIETEYLSISQKLIQYKKVIESGNRLFKQITQEIKDDNSRLVDERNLMIGISSESIEQYKLADRMIRFLIEAGLLYEDIPVKHGQQEGSNERREYRRYIPHMIFLIQNRTFVKSNKGGFKEVLNSINLKARKQPLRRSIRNLLTTKELDGLTLDLPPCQNCSTPRLTPEQRFCHICGNELVNQSAFETCLKISVNELPLTNWTKDRLVAVKLNTVGDIISLQDPGSELRKIPQIGQIRSNKIYNEVLKTVDEFLA
;
A
#
# COMPACT_ATOMS: atom_id res chain seq x y z
N MET A 1 -36.64 16.12 -28.66
CA MET A 1 -36.46 15.17 -27.56
C MET A 1 -35.16 14.43 -27.78
N THR A 2 -34.06 14.98 -27.27
CA THR A 2 -32.74 14.35 -27.28
C THR A 2 -32.41 14.06 -25.84
N VAL A 3 -32.57 12.80 -25.45
CA VAL A 3 -32.29 12.31 -24.11
C VAL A 3 -30.76 12.33 -23.97
N PHE A 4 -30.23 13.33 -23.26
CA PHE A 4 -28.89 13.26 -22.70
C PHE A 4 -28.92 12.14 -21.65
N SER A 5 -28.37 10.98 -22.00
CA SER A 5 -28.02 9.96 -21.02
C SER A 5 -26.85 10.49 -20.18
N THR A 6 -27.15 11.14 -19.07
CA THR A 6 -26.19 11.36 -17.99
C THR A 6 -25.95 10.03 -17.28
N THR A 7 -25.22 9.12 -17.91
CA THR A 7 -24.46 8.11 -17.17
C THR A 7 -23.38 8.88 -16.40
N SER A 8 -23.42 8.79 -15.08
CA SER A 8 -22.42 9.44 -14.25
C SER A 8 -21.06 8.82 -14.59
N VAL A 9 -20.04 9.65 -14.84
CA VAL A 9 -18.65 9.21 -15.08
C VAL A 9 -18.12 8.34 -13.92
N TYR A 10 -18.81 8.35 -12.77
CA TYR A 10 -18.49 7.57 -11.58
C TYR A 10 -18.84 6.08 -11.67
N ASP A 11 -19.62 5.63 -12.67
CA ASP A 11 -20.08 4.23 -12.79
C ASP A 11 -19.43 3.45 -13.96
N GLU A 12 -18.46 4.04 -14.68
CA GLU A 12 -17.73 3.35 -15.75
C GLU A 12 -16.71 2.37 -15.14
N LYS A 13 -16.93 1.05 -15.34
CA LYS A 13 -16.05 -0.04 -14.84
C LYS A 13 -14.56 0.17 -15.17
N GLU A 14 -14.28 0.81 -16.30
CA GLU A 14 -12.92 1.11 -16.76
C GLU A 14 -12.14 2.00 -15.79
N PHE A 15 -12.79 2.79 -14.93
CA PHE A 15 -12.13 3.65 -13.93
C PHE A 15 -11.93 2.99 -12.56
N GLU A 16 -12.19 1.68 -12.40
CA GLU A 16 -11.95 0.96 -11.14
C GLU A 16 -10.45 0.93 -10.76
N GLU A 17 -10.09 1.60 -9.68
CA GLU A 17 -8.69 1.78 -9.28
C GLU A 17 -8.11 0.57 -8.54
N ARG A 18 -8.93 -0.22 -7.84
CA ARG A 18 -8.49 -1.33 -7.00
C ARG A 18 -8.63 -2.66 -7.74
N SER A 19 -7.52 -3.37 -7.90
CA SER A 19 -7.51 -4.72 -8.48
C SER A 19 -8.34 -5.74 -7.69
N ASP A 20 -8.64 -5.49 -6.42
CA ASP A 20 -9.53 -6.34 -5.62
C ASP A 20 -10.97 -6.33 -6.09
N TYR A 21 -11.41 -5.21 -6.68
CA TYR A 21 -12.77 -5.00 -7.16
C TYR A 21 -12.95 -5.28 -8.65
N ILE A 22 -11.85 -5.55 -9.36
CA ILE A 22 -11.86 -6.00 -10.76
C ILE A 22 -12.09 -7.52 -10.77
N ASN A 23 -13.07 -7.98 -11.55
CA ASN A 23 -13.32 -9.41 -11.74
C ASN A 23 -12.20 -10.05 -12.59
N ASP A 24 -12.07 -11.38 -12.53
CA ASP A 24 -10.95 -12.07 -13.17
C ASP A 24 -10.92 -11.91 -14.69
N THR A 25 -12.09 -11.86 -15.34
CA THR A 25 -12.20 -11.67 -16.80
C THR A 25 -11.71 -10.30 -17.25
N ASP A 26 -12.10 -9.23 -16.54
CA ASP A 26 -11.69 -7.85 -16.83
C ASP A 26 -10.21 -7.66 -16.47
N LEU A 27 -9.74 -8.32 -15.41
CA LEU A 27 -8.34 -8.27 -15.00
C LEU A 27 -7.40 -8.82 -16.09
N GLU A 28 -7.78 -9.94 -16.71
CA GLU A 28 -7.03 -10.53 -17.84
C GLU A 28 -7.13 -9.69 -19.11
N LEU A 29 -8.32 -9.18 -19.41
CA LEU A 29 -8.55 -8.32 -20.57
C LEU A 29 -7.67 -7.06 -20.51
N TRP A 30 -7.67 -6.39 -19.37
CA TRP A 30 -6.92 -5.15 -19.14
C TRP A 30 -5.45 -5.39 -18.78
N ASN A 31 -5.01 -6.65 -18.67
CA ASN A 31 -3.63 -6.96 -18.33
C ASN A 31 -2.66 -6.49 -19.41
N VAL A 32 -1.60 -5.78 -19.01
CA VAL A 32 -0.55 -5.31 -19.93
C VAL A 32 0.71 -6.14 -19.70
N GLU A 33 1.16 -6.85 -20.74
CA GLU A 33 2.40 -7.61 -20.71
C GLU A 33 3.53 -6.79 -21.35
N ASN A 34 4.58 -6.53 -20.58
CA ASN A 34 5.84 -5.94 -21.05
C ASN A 34 7.02 -6.63 -20.37
N GLU A 35 8.25 -6.23 -20.69
CA GLU A 35 9.46 -6.83 -20.10
C GLU A 35 9.48 -6.74 -18.56
N HIS A 36 9.14 -5.57 -18.00
CA HIS A 36 9.09 -5.35 -16.54
C HIS A 36 8.04 -6.25 -15.86
N PHE A 37 6.85 -6.32 -16.43
CA PHE A 37 5.76 -7.19 -15.99
C PHE A 37 6.19 -8.66 -16.06
N ASN A 38 6.75 -9.09 -17.18
CA ASN A 38 7.20 -10.45 -17.39
C ASN A 38 8.32 -10.83 -16.39
N HIS A 39 9.22 -9.89 -16.08
CA HIS A 39 10.21 -10.09 -15.04
C HIS A 39 9.56 -10.32 -13.66
N ILE A 40 8.60 -9.50 -13.26
CA ILE A 40 7.87 -9.68 -11.99
C ILE A 40 7.13 -11.02 -11.98
N GLN A 41 6.44 -11.37 -13.06
CA GLN A 41 5.74 -12.65 -13.20
C GLN A 41 6.71 -13.84 -13.09
N GLN A 42 7.87 -13.79 -13.74
CA GLN A 42 8.90 -14.82 -13.61
C GLN A 42 9.39 -14.96 -12.16
N LYS A 43 9.56 -13.84 -11.44
CA LYS A 43 9.97 -13.85 -10.03
C LYS A 43 8.88 -14.40 -9.11
N LEU A 44 7.61 -14.03 -9.34
CA LEU A 44 6.44 -14.54 -8.62
C LEU A 44 6.22 -16.04 -8.84
N LEU A 45 6.37 -16.50 -10.09
CA LEU A 45 6.30 -17.91 -10.41
C LEU A 45 7.58 -18.64 -10.01
N GLY A 46 8.67 -17.96 -9.69
CA GLY A 46 9.96 -18.55 -9.35
C GLY A 46 10.02 -19.23 -7.99
N VAL A 47 11.15 -19.91 -7.75
CA VAL A 47 11.46 -20.58 -6.47
C VAL A 47 11.95 -19.58 -5.42
N GLY A 48 11.82 -19.99 -4.15
CA GLY A 48 12.24 -19.21 -2.98
C GLY A 48 11.22 -18.15 -2.57
N ALA A 49 11.45 -17.54 -1.42
CA ALA A 49 10.57 -16.50 -0.91
C ALA A 49 10.84 -15.16 -1.60
N LYS A 50 9.78 -14.41 -1.95
CA LYS A 50 9.91 -13.08 -2.59
C LYS A 50 9.05 -12.05 -1.87
N LEU A 51 9.55 -10.82 -1.81
CA LEU A 51 8.83 -9.67 -1.29
C LEU A 51 8.62 -8.66 -2.42
N LEU A 52 7.37 -8.41 -2.79
CA LEU A 52 7.02 -7.41 -3.81
C LEU A 52 6.99 -6.04 -3.14
N VAL A 53 7.92 -5.17 -3.54
CA VAL A 53 8.13 -3.86 -2.92
C VAL A 53 7.67 -2.75 -3.87
N GLY A 54 6.92 -1.79 -3.35
CA GLY A 54 6.56 -0.56 -4.04
C GLY A 54 5.49 0.22 -3.28
N PRO A 55 5.33 1.52 -3.56
CA PRO A 55 4.27 2.32 -2.96
C PRO A 55 2.88 1.77 -3.28
N ARG A 56 1.87 2.34 -2.61
CA ARG A 56 0.47 1.99 -2.86
C ARG A 56 0.09 2.29 -4.31
N GLY A 57 -0.71 1.41 -4.92
CA GLY A 57 -1.22 1.60 -6.29
C GLY A 57 -0.26 1.23 -7.44
N THR A 58 0.94 0.70 -7.17
CA THR A 58 1.87 0.24 -8.23
C THR A 58 1.47 -1.06 -8.92
N GLY A 59 0.39 -1.71 -8.47
CA GLY A 59 -0.11 -2.96 -9.06
C GLY A 59 0.44 -4.25 -8.44
N LYS A 60 0.88 -4.24 -7.17
CA LYS A 60 1.35 -5.46 -6.48
C LYS A 60 0.29 -6.57 -6.47
N THR A 61 -0.93 -6.23 -6.03
CA THR A 61 -2.12 -7.09 -6.07
C THR A 61 -2.43 -7.58 -7.48
N HIS A 62 -2.40 -6.69 -8.47
CA HIS A 62 -2.61 -7.04 -9.88
C HIS A 62 -1.63 -8.12 -10.35
N GLN A 63 -0.33 -7.95 -10.04
CA GLN A 63 0.71 -8.91 -10.40
C GLN A 63 0.47 -10.28 -9.75
N MET A 64 0.11 -10.31 -8.46
CA MET A 64 -0.20 -11.55 -7.75
C MET A 64 -1.45 -12.24 -8.34
N LYS A 65 -2.56 -11.51 -8.50
CA LYS A 65 -3.79 -12.08 -9.08
C LYS A 65 -3.57 -12.65 -10.48
N ILE A 66 -2.86 -11.95 -11.37
CA ILE A 66 -2.55 -12.49 -12.71
C ILE A 66 -1.68 -13.74 -12.62
N ALA A 67 -0.67 -13.77 -11.75
CA ALA A 67 0.15 -14.97 -11.55
C ALA A 67 -0.70 -16.15 -11.04
N HIS A 68 -1.65 -15.88 -10.14
CA HIS A 68 -2.58 -16.87 -9.60
C HIS A 68 -3.49 -17.45 -10.70
N LEU A 69 -4.14 -16.60 -11.49
CA LEU A 69 -4.98 -17.00 -12.63
C LEU A 69 -4.19 -17.81 -13.66
N LYS A 70 -2.94 -17.38 -13.96
CA LYS A 70 -2.03 -18.10 -14.86
C LYS A 70 -1.75 -19.53 -14.36
N CYS A 71 -1.63 -19.74 -13.05
CA CYS A 71 -1.40 -21.06 -12.44
C CYS A 71 -2.66 -21.93 -12.40
N GLN A 72 -3.83 -21.33 -12.18
CA GLN A 72 -5.11 -22.03 -12.22
C GLN A 72 -5.40 -22.60 -13.62
N LYS A 73 -5.16 -21.80 -14.67
CA LYS A 73 -5.41 -22.21 -16.06
C LYS A 73 -4.42 -23.23 -16.62
N ASP A 74 -3.20 -23.27 -16.10
CA ASP A 74 -2.11 -24.08 -16.65
C ASP A 74 -1.57 -25.05 -15.60
N LYS A 75 -1.89 -26.34 -15.76
CA LYS A 75 -1.46 -27.40 -14.83
C LYS A 75 0.05 -27.63 -14.79
N SER A 76 0.80 -27.17 -15.80
CA SER A 76 2.28 -27.27 -15.81
C SER A 76 2.95 -26.30 -14.82
N LYS A 77 2.24 -25.25 -14.40
CA LYS A 77 2.72 -24.25 -13.44
C LYS A 77 2.56 -24.73 -11.99
N PRO A 78 3.15 -24.02 -11.01
CA PRO A 78 2.94 -24.34 -9.59
C PRO A 78 1.47 -24.29 -9.17
N LEU A 79 1.11 -25.05 -8.13
CA LEU A 79 -0.15 -24.81 -7.42
C LEU A 79 -0.10 -23.41 -6.80
N SER A 80 -1.14 -22.59 -6.96
CA SER A 80 -1.15 -21.23 -6.44
C SER A 80 -2.28 -21.02 -5.46
N LEU A 81 -1.96 -20.52 -4.28
CA LEU A 81 -2.93 -20.03 -3.29
C LEU A 81 -2.80 -18.51 -3.22
N PHE A 82 -3.93 -17.79 -3.27
CA PHE A 82 -3.99 -16.35 -3.09
C PHE A 82 -4.76 -16.02 -1.81
N VAL A 83 -4.14 -15.25 -0.93
CA VAL A 83 -4.68 -14.87 0.38
C VAL A 83 -4.47 -13.39 0.61
N SER A 84 -5.55 -12.67 0.89
CA SER A 84 -5.49 -11.25 1.27
C SER A 84 -5.65 -11.08 2.77
N PHE A 85 -4.76 -10.29 3.36
CA PHE A 85 -4.76 -9.92 4.78
C PHE A 85 -5.22 -8.48 5.01
N SER A 86 -5.96 -7.89 4.07
CA SER A 86 -6.41 -6.50 4.13
C SER A 86 -7.06 -6.11 5.46
N LYS A 87 -7.78 -7.03 6.12
CA LYS A 87 -8.50 -6.79 7.38
C LYS A 87 -7.71 -7.05 8.66
N TYR A 88 -6.40 -7.26 8.60
CA TYR A 88 -5.65 -7.63 9.80
C TYR A 88 -5.69 -6.56 10.91
N TYR A 89 -5.91 -5.30 10.54
CA TYR A 89 -6.04 -4.18 11.48
C TYR A 89 -7.25 -4.34 12.43
N HIS A 90 -8.27 -5.11 12.06
CA HIS A 90 -9.36 -5.47 12.98
C HIS A 90 -8.86 -6.27 14.18
N LEU A 91 -7.69 -6.90 14.10
CA LEU A 91 -7.11 -7.63 15.21
C LEU A 91 -6.30 -6.72 16.14
N GLU A 92 -5.89 -5.51 15.72
CA GLU A 92 -5.04 -4.60 16.51
C GLU A 92 -5.55 -4.39 17.94
N PRO A 93 -6.86 -4.17 18.20
CA PRO A 93 -7.37 -3.99 19.55
C PRO A 93 -7.22 -5.20 20.46
N PHE A 94 -6.97 -6.40 19.92
CA PHE A 94 -6.70 -7.57 20.75
C PHE A 94 -5.37 -7.45 21.49
N LEU A 95 -4.38 -6.71 20.97
CA LEU A 95 -3.10 -6.49 21.66
C LEU A 95 -3.26 -5.86 23.05
N THR A 96 -4.32 -5.06 23.26
CA THR A 96 -4.63 -4.46 24.56
C THR A 96 -5.71 -5.22 25.33
N LYS A 97 -6.64 -5.89 24.63
CA LYS A 97 -7.84 -6.51 25.23
C LYS A 97 -7.71 -8.00 25.53
N ALA A 98 -6.77 -8.71 24.91
CA ALA A 98 -6.63 -10.16 25.01
C ALA A 98 -5.18 -10.57 25.33
N PRO A 99 -4.95 -11.37 26.39
CA PRO A 99 -3.60 -11.82 26.74
C PRO A 99 -2.99 -12.75 25.68
N ASN A 100 -3.82 -13.44 24.89
CA ASN A 100 -3.43 -14.35 23.81
C ASN A 100 -3.53 -13.73 22.40
N ALA A 101 -3.49 -12.40 22.27
CA ALA A 101 -3.65 -11.69 21.00
C ALA A 101 -2.74 -12.20 19.87
N ILE A 102 -1.50 -12.54 20.18
CA ILE A 102 -0.53 -13.07 19.21
C ILE A 102 -0.95 -14.45 18.69
N GLN A 103 -1.46 -15.31 19.57
CA GLN A 103 -1.96 -16.64 19.20
C GLN A 103 -3.22 -16.54 18.34
N ILE A 104 -4.12 -15.60 18.66
CA ILE A 104 -5.29 -15.29 17.82
C ILE A 104 -4.84 -14.84 16.43
N PHE A 105 -3.86 -13.95 16.35
CA PHE A 105 -3.30 -13.47 15.08
C PHE A 105 -2.66 -14.60 14.27
N HIS A 106 -1.84 -15.45 14.89
CA HIS A 106 -1.25 -16.62 14.23
C HIS A 106 -2.33 -17.54 13.67
N THR A 107 -3.31 -17.89 14.49
CA THR A 107 -4.42 -18.77 14.11
C THR A 107 -5.21 -18.15 12.96
N TRP A 108 -5.47 -16.83 13.00
CA TRP A 108 -6.15 -16.12 11.92
C TRP A 108 -5.38 -16.18 10.60
N VAL A 109 -4.06 -15.98 10.62
CA VAL A 109 -3.22 -16.09 9.42
C VAL A 109 -3.29 -17.50 8.83
N LEU A 110 -3.16 -18.53 9.67
CA LEU A 110 -3.23 -19.92 9.24
C LEU A 110 -4.63 -20.24 8.67
N CYS A 111 -5.70 -19.88 9.37
CA CYS A 111 -7.08 -20.06 8.92
C CYS A 111 -7.33 -19.44 7.54
N LYS A 112 -6.82 -18.23 7.28
CA LYS A 112 -6.94 -17.56 5.97
C LYS A 112 -6.25 -18.35 4.85
N ILE A 113 -5.09 -18.95 5.12
CA ILE A 113 -4.40 -19.83 4.16
C ILE A 113 -5.17 -21.15 3.98
N LEU A 114 -5.69 -21.74 5.07
CA LEU A 114 -6.52 -22.95 5.00
C LEU A 114 -7.77 -22.73 4.15
N LEU A 115 -8.46 -21.58 4.29
CA LEU A 115 -9.64 -21.29 3.47
C LEU A 115 -9.32 -21.24 1.98
N SER A 116 -8.15 -20.69 1.61
CA SER A 116 -7.67 -20.71 0.22
C SER A 116 -7.36 -22.14 -0.25
N ALA A 117 -6.74 -22.96 0.62
CA ALA A 117 -6.47 -24.36 0.33
C ALA A 117 -7.76 -25.17 0.15
N ILE A 118 -8.75 -24.98 1.01
CA ILE A 118 -10.07 -25.66 0.94
C ILE A 118 -10.80 -25.30 -0.35
N SER A 119 -10.78 -24.02 -0.76
CA SER A 119 -11.37 -23.59 -2.04
C SER A 119 -10.78 -24.39 -3.21
N ILE A 120 -9.46 -24.56 -3.24
CA ILE A 120 -8.79 -25.34 -4.31
C ILE A 120 -9.22 -26.80 -4.29
N ILE A 121 -9.34 -27.41 -3.10
CA ILE A 121 -9.78 -28.79 -2.96
C ILE A 121 -11.20 -28.97 -3.53
N GLU A 122 -12.09 -28.03 -3.21
CA GLU A 122 -13.46 -28.01 -3.74
C GLU A 122 -13.49 -27.80 -5.26
N ASP A 123 -12.71 -26.84 -5.76
CA ASP A 123 -12.65 -26.48 -7.19
C ASP A 123 -12.06 -27.60 -8.05
N GLU A 124 -10.97 -28.23 -7.61
CA GLU A 124 -10.34 -29.37 -8.30
C GLU A 124 -11.03 -30.71 -7.99
N LYS A 125 -12.04 -30.73 -7.12
CA LYS A 125 -12.78 -31.92 -6.65
C LYS A 125 -11.87 -32.99 -6.05
N GLU A 126 -10.81 -32.55 -5.38
CA GLU A 126 -9.85 -33.42 -4.73
C GLU A 126 -10.37 -33.88 -3.35
N SER A 127 -9.86 -35.00 -2.87
CA SER A 127 -10.18 -35.45 -1.51
C SER A 127 -9.21 -34.85 -0.50
N VAL A 128 -9.73 -34.19 0.55
CA VAL A 128 -8.92 -33.84 1.73
C VAL A 128 -8.30 -35.12 2.30
N PRO A 129 -6.99 -35.14 2.62
CA PRO A 129 -6.34 -36.29 3.26
C PRO A 129 -7.06 -36.75 4.53
N SER A 130 -7.12 -38.06 4.78
CA SER A 130 -7.87 -38.62 5.92
C SER A 130 -7.41 -38.05 7.27
N TRP A 131 -6.11 -37.97 7.51
CA TRP A 131 -5.54 -37.39 8.74
C TRP A 131 -5.91 -35.92 8.96
N ALA A 132 -6.22 -35.19 7.88
CA ALA A 132 -6.68 -33.81 7.97
C ALA A 132 -8.19 -33.72 8.28
N LYS A 133 -8.95 -34.80 8.03
CA LYS A 133 -10.38 -34.92 8.40
C LYS A 133 -10.59 -35.42 9.83
N ASP A 134 -9.59 -36.02 10.46
CA ASP A 134 -9.70 -36.63 11.79
C ASP A 134 -9.96 -35.61 12.92
N SER A 135 -9.93 -34.31 12.62
CA SER A 135 -10.29 -33.23 13.53
C SER A 135 -11.63 -32.61 13.12
N ASN A 136 -12.70 -32.89 13.87
CA ASN A 136 -14.00 -32.20 13.74
C ASN A 136 -13.91 -30.67 13.93
N LEU A 137 -12.75 -30.14 14.34
CA LEU A 137 -12.50 -28.72 14.53
C LEU A 137 -12.03 -28.02 13.24
N LEU A 138 -11.49 -28.75 12.27
CA LEU A 138 -10.89 -28.18 11.05
C LEU A 138 -11.86 -28.17 9.86
N THR A 139 -13.16 -28.00 10.14
CA THR A 139 -14.18 -27.84 9.10
C THR A 139 -14.13 -26.43 8.50
N LYS A 140 -14.62 -26.29 7.27
CA LYS A 140 -14.69 -25.00 6.58
C LYS A 140 -15.52 -24.00 7.39
N GLU A 141 -16.63 -24.46 7.96
CA GLU A 141 -17.55 -23.66 8.76
C GLU A 141 -16.88 -23.13 10.02
N THR A 142 -16.20 -23.98 10.80
CA THR A 142 -15.49 -23.56 12.01
C THR A 142 -14.38 -22.55 11.69
N ILE A 143 -13.61 -22.78 10.61
CA ILE A 143 -12.54 -21.88 10.18
C ILE A 143 -13.12 -20.52 9.73
N GLN A 144 -14.22 -20.51 8.97
CA GLN A 144 -14.90 -19.28 8.54
C GLN A 144 -15.47 -18.52 9.73
N GLU A 145 -16.06 -19.20 10.71
CA GLU A 145 -16.56 -18.59 11.93
C GLU A 145 -15.44 -17.94 12.74
N PHE A 146 -14.29 -18.60 12.90
CA PHE A 146 -13.13 -18.04 13.58
C PHE A 146 -12.65 -16.76 12.91
N VAL A 147 -12.46 -16.79 11.58
CA VAL A 147 -12.03 -15.62 10.80
C VAL A 147 -13.05 -14.49 10.95
N ALA A 148 -14.35 -14.78 10.87
CA ALA A 148 -15.41 -13.79 11.01
C ALA A 148 -15.46 -13.18 12.44
N LYS A 149 -15.23 -13.98 13.48
CA LYS A 149 -15.16 -13.50 14.88
C LYS A 149 -13.94 -12.61 15.09
N ALA A 150 -12.78 -13.01 14.57
CA ALA A 150 -11.54 -12.23 14.65
C ALA A 150 -11.67 -10.88 13.94
N GLU A 151 -12.24 -10.88 12.72
CA GLU A 151 -12.47 -9.66 11.94
C GLU A 151 -13.63 -8.80 12.49
N LYS A 152 -14.43 -9.26 13.46
CA LYS A 152 -15.54 -8.49 14.09
C LYS A 152 -15.24 -8.04 15.53
N LEU A 153 -13.97 -8.01 15.94
CA LEU A 153 -13.52 -7.53 17.26
C LEU A 153 -14.08 -8.30 18.47
N LYS A 154 -14.48 -9.57 18.30
CA LYS A 154 -15.09 -10.36 19.38
C LYS A 154 -14.03 -11.07 20.24
N ALA A 155 -13.16 -10.29 20.90
CA ALA A 155 -12.01 -10.80 21.67
C ALA A 155 -12.40 -11.87 22.71
N SER A 156 -13.46 -11.59 23.48
CA SER A 156 -13.94 -12.48 24.54
C SER A 156 -14.53 -13.80 24.05
N GLN A 157 -14.84 -13.91 22.75
CA GLN A 157 -15.37 -15.13 22.13
C GLN A 157 -14.27 -15.99 21.50
N LEU A 158 -13.03 -15.50 21.48
CA LEU A 158 -11.88 -16.15 20.84
C LEU A 158 -10.83 -16.63 21.83
N SER A 159 -10.85 -16.15 23.08
CA SER A 159 -9.82 -16.46 24.08
C SER A 159 -9.61 -17.96 24.28
N ASP A 160 -10.70 -18.73 24.22
CA ASP A 160 -10.73 -20.17 24.51
C ASP A 160 -11.12 -21.02 23.28
N ASP A 161 -10.99 -20.47 22.08
CA ASP A 161 -11.34 -21.19 20.85
C ASP A 161 -10.36 -22.36 20.62
N LEU A 162 -10.91 -23.57 20.48
CA LEU A 162 -10.14 -24.81 20.30
C LEU A 162 -9.27 -24.79 19.03
N LEU A 163 -9.58 -23.95 18.04
CA LEU A 163 -8.73 -23.79 16.86
C LEU A 163 -7.34 -23.25 17.20
N ILE A 164 -7.21 -22.45 18.27
CA ILE A 164 -5.94 -21.87 18.68
C ILE A 164 -4.93 -22.95 19.10
N SER A 165 -5.42 -24.01 19.76
CA SER A 165 -4.57 -25.13 20.18
C SER A 165 -4.46 -26.22 19.11
N ALA A 166 -5.48 -26.38 18.27
CA ALA A 166 -5.52 -27.43 17.24
C ALA A 166 -4.67 -27.08 16.00
N LEU A 167 -4.64 -25.80 15.58
CA LEU A 167 -4.00 -25.39 14.34
C LEU A 167 -2.58 -24.90 14.57
N ASN A 168 -1.62 -25.49 13.86
CA ASN A 168 -0.23 -25.05 13.90
C ASN A 168 0.41 -25.03 12.50
N ILE A 169 1.55 -24.35 12.39
CA ILE A 169 2.26 -24.15 11.11
C ILE A 169 2.67 -25.49 10.49
N ASN A 170 3.17 -26.44 11.29
CA ASN A 170 3.64 -27.73 10.77
C ASN A 170 2.50 -28.55 10.15
N TRP A 171 1.33 -28.53 10.80
CA TRP A 171 0.12 -29.14 10.27
C TRP A 171 -0.26 -28.52 8.91
N LEU A 172 -0.26 -27.19 8.81
CA LEU A 172 -0.55 -26.49 7.56
C LEU A 172 0.46 -26.81 6.47
N VAL A 173 1.76 -26.77 6.78
CA VAL A 173 2.82 -27.12 5.81
C VAL A 173 2.61 -28.54 5.28
N THR A 174 2.33 -29.50 6.15
CA THR A 174 2.06 -30.89 5.77
C THR A 174 0.85 -30.98 4.83
N LEU A 175 -0.23 -30.25 5.14
CA LEU A 175 -1.42 -30.21 4.28
C LEU A 175 -1.09 -29.62 2.90
N LEU A 176 -0.39 -28.49 2.85
CA LEU A 176 -0.04 -27.81 1.61
C LEU A 176 0.89 -28.66 0.73
N GLU A 177 1.85 -29.36 1.32
CA GLU A 177 2.72 -30.27 0.57
C GLU A 177 1.94 -31.45 0.01
N GLN A 178 1.03 -32.05 0.78
CA GLN A 178 0.16 -33.09 0.24
C GLN A 178 -0.79 -32.59 -0.85
N LEU A 179 -1.27 -31.36 -0.73
CA LEU A 179 -2.07 -30.73 -1.78
C LEU A 179 -1.31 -30.64 -3.11
N THR A 180 0.00 -30.36 -3.07
CA THR A 180 0.80 -30.40 -4.30
C THR A 180 0.88 -31.79 -4.92
N ILE A 181 0.90 -32.84 -4.09
CA ILE A 181 0.98 -34.23 -4.56
C ILE A 181 -0.34 -34.62 -5.23
N VAL A 182 -1.48 -34.40 -4.56
CA VAL A 182 -2.81 -34.82 -5.09
C VAL A 182 -3.18 -34.05 -6.35
N THR A 183 -2.87 -32.75 -6.42
CA THR A 183 -3.11 -31.91 -7.61
C THR A 183 -2.09 -32.16 -8.74
N GLY A 184 -1.09 -33.04 -8.53
CA GLY A 184 -0.06 -33.37 -9.52
C GLY A 184 0.90 -32.21 -9.84
N ARG A 185 1.06 -31.25 -8.92
CA ARG A 185 1.88 -30.05 -9.11
C ARG A 185 3.25 -30.24 -8.46
N LYS A 186 4.32 -29.79 -9.12
CA LYS A 186 5.71 -29.95 -8.61
C LYS A 186 6.01 -29.13 -7.34
N ARG A 187 5.29 -28.03 -7.14
CA ARG A 187 5.52 -27.06 -6.05
C ARG A 187 4.30 -26.15 -5.87
N LEU A 188 4.28 -25.45 -4.75
CA LEU A 188 3.26 -24.48 -4.38
C LEU A 188 3.85 -23.07 -4.29
N ILE A 189 3.10 -22.08 -4.77
CA ILE A 189 3.34 -20.66 -4.54
C ILE A 189 2.20 -20.10 -3.69
N LEU A 190 2.56 -19.45 -2.59
CA LEU A 190 1.60 -18.86 -1.67
C LEU A 190 1.70 -17.34 -1.79
N MET A 191 0.66 -16.70 -2.33
CA MET A 191 0.59 -15.26 -2.55
C MET A 191 -0.17 -14.61 -1.39
N LEU A 192 0.59 -13.91 -0.56
CA LEU A 192 0.15 -13.28 0.68
C LEU A 192 0.10 -11.77 0.44
N ASP A 193 -1.06 -11.31 -0.04
CA ASP A 193 -1.24 -9.90 -0.36
C ASP A 193 -1.72 -9.10 0.84
N ASP A 194 -1.39 -7.81 0.87
CA ASP A 194 -1.75 -6.86 1.92
C ASP A 194 -1.31 -7.27 3.33
N ALA A 195 -0.33 -8.15 3.42
CA ALA A 195 0.22 -8.67 4.66
C ALA A 195 0.93 -7.60 5.52
N ALA A 196 1.35 -6.49 4.91
CA ALA A 196 2.11 -5.45 5.58
C ALA A 196 1.50 -4.05 5.40
N LEU A 197 0.19 -3.98 5.14
CA LEU A 197 -0.48 -2.73 4.77
C LEU A 197 -0.65 -1.71 5.90
N THR A 198 -0.51 -2.10 7.18
CA THR A 198 -0.87 -1.20 8.30
C THR A 198 0.14 -1.24 9.46
N LEU A 199 -0.19 -0.58 10.56
CA LEU A 199 0.76 0.14 11.40
C LEU A 199 0.98 -0.50 12.77
N THR A 200 0.85 -1.83 12.82
CA THR A 200 1.01 -2.64 14.04
C THR A 200 2.30 -3.46 13.93
N PRO A 201 3.47 -2.90 14.32
CA PRO A 201 4.75 -3.57 14.30
C PRO A 201 4.74 -5.00 14.86
N GLU A 202 4.01 -5.19 15.95
CA GLU A 202 3.92 -6.45 16.68
C GLU A 202 3.42 -7.57 15.77
N TYR A 203 2.32 -7.34 15.03
CA TYR A 203 1.79 -8.33 14.10
C TYR A 203 2.65 -8.52 12.86
N LEU A 204 3.35 -7.49 12.38
CA LEU A 204 4.24 -7.64 11.23
C LEU A 204 5.43 -8.54 11.56
N VAL A 205 6.03 -8.39 12.75
CA VAL A 205 7.10 -9.27 13.23
C VAL A 205 6.63 -10.73 13.26
N GLU A 206 5.46 -10.97 13.83
CA GLU A 206 4.87 -12.31 13.92
C GLU A 206 4.49 -12.87 12.54
N PHE A 207 3.97 -12.02 11.65
CA PHE A 207 3.64 -12.42 10.28
C PHE A 207 4.88 -12.89 9.53
N PHE A 208 6.01 -12.18 9.65
CA PHE A 208 7.24 -12.57 8.95
C PHE A 208 7.90 -13.82 9.54
N GLU A 209 7.68 -14.11 10.82
CA GLU A 209 8.04 -15.42 11.40
C GLU A 209 7.20 -16.55 10.81
N ILE A 210 5.88 -16.36 10.64
CA ILE A 210 5.02 -17.33 9.95
C ILE A 210 5.46 -17.48 8.48
N PHE A 211 5.67 -16.37 7.77
CA PHE A 211 6.11 -16.34 6.38
C PHE A 211 7.42 -17.12 6.19
N ARG A 212 8.40 -16.91 7.07
CA ARG A 212 9.68 -17.64 7.07
C ARG A 212 9.47 -19.13 7.32
N SER A 213 8.60 -19.48 8.26
CA SER A 213 8.32 -20.88 8.65
C SER A 213 7.51 -21.66 7.60
N LEU A 214 6.72 -20.98 6.78
CA LEU A 214 5.98 -21.58 5.66
C LEU A 214 6.88 -21.98 4.48
N LYS A 215 8.10 -21.42 4.39
CA LYS A 215 9.02 -21.66 3.28
C LYS A 215 9.61 -23.08 3.38
N THR A 216 9.34 -23.90 2.38
CA THR A 216 9.98 -25.23 2.21
C THR A 216 10.60 -25.35 0.82
N LYS A 217 11.12 -26.54 0.47
CA LYS A 217 11.54 -26.82 -0.91
C LYS A 217 10.34 -26.85 -1.88
N ILE A 218 9.16 -27.17 -1.36
CA ILE A 218 7.91 -27.30 -2.12
C ILE A 218 7.09 -26.00 -2.03
N ILE A 219 7.04 -25.36 -0.86
CA ILE A 219 6.23 -24.16 -0.61
C ILE A 219 7.07 -22.89 -0.76
N ASN A 220 6.67 -22.01 -1.68
CA ASN A 220 7.42 -20.81 -2.02
C ASN A 220 6.59 -19.54 -1.74
N PRO A 221 6.65 -18.97 -0.52
CA PRO A 221 5.81 -17.84 -0.14
C PRO A 221 6.21 -16.53 -0.84
N LYS A 222 5.23 -15.70 -1.13
CA LYS A 222 5.35 -14.40 -1.82
C LYS A 222 4.51 -13.40 -1.04
N ALA A 223 5.08 -12.28 -0.60
CA ALA A 223 4.33 -11.26 0.13
C ALA A 223 4.50 -9.88 -0.49
N SER A 224 3.47 -9.03 -0.41
CA SER A 224 3.58 -7.61 -0.75
C SER A 224 4.00 -6.82 0.49
N VAL A 225 4.96 -5.90 0.33
CA VAL A 225 5.55 -5.15 1.45
C VAL A 225 5.76 -3.68 1.12
N TYR A 226 5.83 -2.87 2.17
CA TYR A 226 5.95 -1.42 2.12
C TYR A 226 7.25 -0.96 2.82
N PRO A 227 8.14 -0.25 2.12
CA PRO A 227 9.52 -0.05 2.59
C PRO A 227 9.65 0.82 3.85
N GLY A 228 8.64 1.65 4.17
CA GLY A 228 8.65 2.62 5.26
C GLY A 228 7.93 2.17 6.53
N THR A 229 6.97 1.26 6.44
CA THR A 229 6.15 0.82 7.57
C THR A 229 6.46 -0.62 7.95
N THR A 230 6.81 -1.47 6.99
CA THR A 230 7.05 -2.90 7.24
C THR A 230 8.18 -3.12 8.24
N GLN A 231 7.86 -3.82 9.33
CA GLN A 231 8.83 -4.27 10.32
C GLN A 231 8.96 -5.78 10.27
N PHE A 232 10.15 -6.27 9.95
CA PHE A 232 10.41 -7.70 9.77
C PHE A 232 10.73 -8.43 11.08
N GLY A 233 11.14 -7.69 12.12
CA GLY A 233 11.62 -8.26 13.38
C GLY A 233 13.05 -8.79 13.30
N PRO A 234 13.64 -9.16 14.46
CA PRO A 234 15.07 -9.52 14.55
C PRO A 234 15.41 -10.87 13.91
N ARG A 235 14.42 -11.73 13.71
CA ARG A 235 14.60 -13.10 13.20
C ARG A 235 14.44 -13.23 11.69
N PHE A 236 13.96 -12.19 11.02
CA PHE A 236 13.79 -12.17 9.58
C PHE A 236 14.82 -11.23 8.94
N HIS A 237 15.77 -11.82 8.22
CA HIS A 237 16.79 -11.09 7.48
C HIS A 237 16.42 -11.08 6.00
N VAL A 238 15.91 -9.93 5.53
CA VAL A 238 15.42 -9.76 4.15
C VAL A 238 16.38 -10.37 3.12
N ASN A 239 17.67 -10.07 3.16
CA ASN A 239 18.65 -10.54 2.15
C ASN A 239 18.95 -12.05 2.18
N HIS A 240 18.62 -12.74 3.27
CA HIS A 240 18.83 -14.19 3.41
C HIS A 240 17.52 -14.97 3.27
N ASP A 241 16.44 -14.44 3.82
CA ASP A 241 15.16 -15.13 3.88
C ASP A 241 14.35 -14.98 2.59
N ALA A 242 14.44 -13.82 1.91
CA ALA A 242 13.67 -13.53 0.71
C ALA A 242 14.42 -12.66 -0.33
N GLU A 243 13.88 -12.55 -1.53
CA GLU A 243 14.37 -11.60 -2.54
C GLU A 243 13.36 -10.45 -2.69
N MET A 244 13.82 -9.20 -2.62
CA MET A 244 12.99 -8.03 -2.92
C MET A 244 12.83 -7.85 -4.43
N VAL A 245 11.58 -7.78 -4.89
CA VAL A 245 11.21 -7.56 -6.29
C VAL A 245 10.54 -6.19 -6.38
N LYS A 246 11.21 -5.23 -7.03
CA LYS A 246 10.69 -3.87 -7.22
C LYS A 246 9.52 -3.88 -8.22
N CYS A 247 8.32 -3.55 -7.76
CA CYS A 247 7.14 -3.42 -8.61
C CYS A 247 7.08 -2.05 -9.30
N TRP A 248 7.63 -1.02 -8.66
CA TRP A 248 7.52 0.36 -9.11
C TRP A 248 8.40 0.65 -10.33
N LEU A 249 7.78 1.06 -11.44
CA LEU A 249 8.46 1.39 -12.67
C LEU A 249 9.02 2.81 -12.63
N SER A 250 10.32 2.97 -12.87
CA SER A 250 10.97 4.29 -12.95
C SER A 250 10.52 5.05 -14.21
N VAL A 251 10.33 6.36 -14.07
CA VAL A 251 10.08 7.28 -15.20
C VAL A 251 11.28 7.42 -16.14
N GLU A 252 12.47 7.07 -15.67
CA GLU A 252 13.71 7.04 -16.47
C GLU A 252 13.88 5.70 -17.23
N SER A 253 12.96 4.73 -17.05
CA SER A 253 13.01 3.47 -17.77
C SER A 253 12.79 3.69 -19.28
N PRO A 254 13.61 3.11 -20.18
CA PRO A 254 13.37 3.16 -21.62
C PRO A 254 12.00 2.59 -22.04
N THR A 255 11.45 1.67 -21.26
CA THR A 255 10.15 1.03 -21.53
C THR A 255 8.96 1.78 -20.93
N TYR A 256 9.18 2.90 -20.24
CA TYR A 256 8.15 3.63 -19.50
C TYR A 256 6.96 4.05 -20.36
N SER A 257 7.20 4.84 -21.42
CA SER A 257 6.11 5.36 -22.24
C SER A 257 5.36 4.24 -22.96
N SER A 258 6.08 3.23 -23.49
CA SER A 258 5.47 2.07 -24.15
C SER A 258 4.56 1.25 -23.23
N PHE A 259 4.92 1.12 -21.95
CA PHE A 259 4.12 0.45 -20.94
C PHE A 259 2.81 1.21 -20.70
N MET A 260 2.93 2.51 -20.43
CA MET A 260 1.78 3.36 -20.17
C MET A 260 0.86 3.49 -21.40
N ASP A 261 1.41 3.47 -22.62
CA ASP A 261 0.62 3.41 -23.86
C ASP A 261 -0.23 2.15 -23.95
N SER A 262 0.34 1.02 -23.56
CA SER A 262 -0.35 -0.26 -23.60
C SER A 262 -1.52 -0.30 -22.60
N LEU A 263 -1.35 0.34 -21.44
CA LEU A 263 -2.41 0.52 -20.44
C LEU A 263 -3.57 1.37 -21.01
N ILE A 264 -3.25 2.50 -21.66
CA ILE A 264 -4.27 3.37 -22.27
C ILE A 264 -4.99 2.62 -23.39
N LYS A 265 -4.25 1.94 -24.29
CA LYS A 265 -4.83 1.22 -25.42
C LYS A 265 -5.80 0.13 -24.97
N LYS A 266 -5.46 -0.65 -23.94
CA LYS A 266 -6.31 -1.76 -23.48
C LYS A 266 -7.52 -1.33 -22.66
N ARG A 267 -7.43 -0.20 -21.96
CA ARG A 267 -8.39 0.16 -20.91
C ARG A 267 -9.11 1.49 -21.13
N PHE A 268 -8.53 2.41 -21.91
CA PHE A 268 -9.01 3.78 -22.09
C PHE A 268 -8.85 4.25 -23.54
N GLU A 269 -9.09 3.39 -24.53
CA GLU A 269 -8.91 3.75 -25.94
C GLU A 269 -9.76 4.96 -26.32
N ASN A 270 -11.02 4.98 -25.87
CA ASN A 270 -11.97 6.08 -26.07
C ASN A 270 -11.55 7.40 -25.42
N PHE A 271 -10.67 7.37 -24.40
CA PHE A 271 -10.20 8.60 -23.74
C PHE A 271 -9.32 9.46 -24.65
N LYS A 272 -8.74 8.88 -25.70
CA LYS A 272 -7.92 9.63 -26.66
C LYS A 272 -8.75 10.60 -27.51
N GLU A 273 -10.05 10.39 -27.61
CA GLU A 273 -10.94 11.27 -28.36
C GLU A 273 -11.06 12.63 -27.65
N GLY A 274 -10.55 13.68 -28.30
CA GLY A 274 -10.63 15.05 -27.77
C GLY A 274 -9.56 15.45 -26.76
N VAL A 275 -8.54 14.61 -26.53
CA VAL A 275 -7.38 14.92 -25.67
C VAL A 275 -6.09 14.84 -26.48
N SER A 276 -5.23 15.87 -26.38
CA SER A 276 -3.97 15.86 -27.14
C SER A 276 -3.00 14.80 -26.62
N THR A 277 -2.19 14.25 -27.52
CA THR A 277 -1.14 13.27 -27.21
C THR A 277 -0.16 13.79 -26.17
N GLU A 278 0.18 15.08 -26.23
CA GLU A 278 1.09 15.74 -25.29
C GLU A 278 0.52 15.74 -23.87
N LEU A 279 -0.78 16.00 -23.73
CA LEU A 279 -1.43 16.04 -22.42
C LEU A 279 -1.44 14.64 -21.78
N ILE A 280 -1.72 13.62 -22.59
CA ILE A 280 -1.63 12.22 -22.16
C ILE A 280 -0.22 11.87 -21.70
N GLU A 281 0.83 12.21 -22.46
CA GLU A 281 2.22 12.01 -22.04
C GLU A 281 2.53 12.71 -20.71
N LEU A 282 2.07 13.95 -20.52
CA LEU A 282 2.26 14.66 -19.26
C LEU A 282 1.56 13.96 -18.10
N PHE A 283 0.37 13.40 -18.29
CA PHE A 283 -0.27 12.57 -17.26
C PHE A 283 0.48 11.28 -16.99
N LYS A 284 1.09 10.65 -18.00
CA LYS A 284 1.97 9.49 -17.78
C LYS A 284 3.14 9.87 -16.88
N PHE A 285 3.84 10.98 -17.14
CA PHE A 285 4.92 11.41 -16.24
C PHE A 285 4.38 11.79 -14.86
N SER A 286 3.24 12.49 -14.81
CA SER A 286 2.61 12.92 -13.56
C SER A 286 2.14 11.76 -12.69
N SER A 287 1.78 10.61 -13.27
CA SER A 287 1.43 9.42 -12.49
C SER A 287 2.63 8.69 -11.88
N PHE A 288 3.85 9.09 -12.25
CA PHE A 288 5.10 8.65 -11.64
C PHE A 288 5.24 7.12 -11.55
N GLY A 289 4.88 6.40 -12.62
CA GLY A 289 4.94 4.93 -12.68
C GLY A 289 3.93 4.19 -11.81
N VAL A 290 2.90 4.89 -11.30
CA VAL A 290 1.81 4.33 -10.50
C VAL A 290 0.53 4.26 -11.37
N PRO A 291 0.11 3.06 -11.83
CA PRO A 291 -1.09 2.92 -12.68
C PRO A 291 -2.36 3.48 -12.05
N ARG A 292 -2.55 3.30 -10.73
CA ARG A 292 -3.71 3.85 -10.00
C ARG A 292 -3.77 5.38 -10.10
N ALA A 293 -2.63 6.06 -9.90
CA ALA A 293 -2.55 7.51 -10.00
C ALA A 293 -2.88 7.97 -11.42
N PHE A 294 -2.43 7.24 -12.44
CA PHE A 294 -2.74 7.55 -13.83
C PHE A 294 -4.25 7.49 -14.11
N ILE A 295 -4.92 6.41 -13.69
CA ILE A 295 -6.39 6.26 -13.84
C ILE A 295 -7.13 7.40 -13.15
N SER A 296 -6.71 7.77 -11.93
CA SER A 296 -7.31 8.86 -11.16
C SER A 296 -7.14 10.22 -11.86
N LEU A 297 -5.95 10.50 -12.40
CA LEU A 297 -5.68 11.72 -13.19
C LEU A 297 -6.60 11.81 -14.42
N LEU A 298 -6.75 10.71 -15.18
CA LEU A 298 -7.65 10.67 -16.33
C LEU A 298 -9.12 10.89 -15.93
N ARG A 299 -9.57 10.22 -14.87
CA ARG A 299 -10.94 10.37 -14.34
C ARG A 299 -11.24 11.81 -13.96
N ASN A 300 -10.34 12.42 -13.18
CA ASN A 300 -10.48 13.78 -12.69
C ASN A 300 -10.41 14.81 -13.83
N TYR A 301 -9.62 14.53 -14.87
CA TYR A 301 -9.60 15.36 -16.07
C TYR A 301 -10.91 15.25 -16.86
N ARG A 302 -11.55 14.09 -16.95
CA ARG A 302 -12.82 13.94 -17.68
C ARG A 302 -14.00 14.61 -16.96
N SER A 303 -14.08 14.45 -15.64
CA SER A 303 -15.20 14.95 -14.82
C SER A 303 -15.21 16.46 -14.59
N ARG A 304 -14.10 17.15 -14.90
CA ARG A 304 -13.93 18.57 -14.60
C ARG A 304 -14.69 19.51 -15.58
N PRO A 305 -15.30 20.61 -15.07
CA PRO A 305 -16.11 21.53 -15.87
C PRO A 305 -15.30 22.55 -16.70
N GLU A 306 -14.01 22.73 -16.42
CA GLU A 306 -13.15 23.69 -17.10
C GLU A 306 -13.05 23.39 -18.60
N LYS A 307 -13.36 24.39 -19.44
CA LYS A 307 -13.33 24.25 -20.91
C LYS A 307 -11.93 24.37 -21.50
N VAL A 308 -11.03 25.07 -20.83
CA VAL A 308 -9.66 25.32 -21.31
C VAL A 308 -8.73 24.21 -20.82
N ALA A 309 -8.10 23.49 -21.76
CA ALA A 309 -7.26 22.34 -21.46
C ALA A 309 -6.12 22.63 -20.45
N ASN A 310 -5.43 23.77 -20.58
CA ASN A 310 -4.35 24.16 -19.66
C ASN A 310 -4.87 24.41 -18.23
N ALA A 311 -5.99 25.13 -18.09
CA ALA A 311 -6.59 25.39 -16.78
C ALA A 311 -7.07 24.08 -16.13
N LYS A 312 -7.72 23.23 -16.93
CA LYS A 312 -8.17 21.91 -16.52
C LYS A 312 -7.01 21.03 -16.05
N PHE A 313 -5.94 20.95 -16.83
CA PHE A 313 -4.74 20.18 -16.49
C PHE A 313 -4.10 20.66 -15.20
N ASN A 314 -3.82 21.96 -15.07
CA ASN A 314 -3.19 22.51 -13.87
C ASN A 314 -4.00 22.23 -12.61
N ALA A 315 -5.32 22.34 -12.70
CA ALA A 315 -6.19 22.10 -11.55
C ALA A 315 -6.26 20.59 -11.18
N VAL A 316 -6.19 19.67 -12.15
CA VAL A 316 -6.04 18.23 -11.89
C VAL A 316 -4.71 17.92 -11.21
N ILE A 317 -3.62 18.50 -11.71
CA ILE A 317 -2.27 18.33 -11.14
C ILE A 317 -2.20 18.85 -9.70
N GLU A 318 -2.74 20.04 -9.44
CA GLU A 318 -2.79 20.64 -8.11
C GLU A 318 -3.61 19.79 -7.14
N GLN A 319 -4.81 19.36 -7.54
CA GLN A 319 -5.65 18.49 -6.72
C GLN A 319 -4.96 17.16 -6.39
N GLN A 320 -4.34 16.52 -7.38
CA GLN A 320 -3.66 15.24 -7.17
C GLN A 320 -2.38 15.39 -6.32
N ALA A 321 -1.61 16.46 -6.50
CA ALA A 321 -0.44 16.75 -5.67
C ALA A 321 -0.85 16.99 -4.21
N GLN A 322 -1.92 17.76 -3.98
CA GLN A 322 -2.47 17.99 -2.64
C GLN A 322 -2.96 16.70 -2.00
N PHE A 323 -3.64 15.84 -2.77
CA PHE A 323 -4.05 14.51 -2.31
C PHE A 323 -2.86 13.68 -1.84
N ILE A 324 -1.79 13.57 -2.64
CA ILE A 324 -0.58 12.81 -2.27
C ILE A 324 0.09 13.40 -1.00
N GLU A 325 0.16 14.73 -0.88
CA GLU A 325 0.71 15.37 0.31
C GLU A 325 -0.14 15.08 1.56
N THR A 326 -1.46 15.14 1.44
CA THR A 326 -2.39 14.83 2.54
C THR A 326 -2.30 13.36 2.95
N GLU A 327 -2.21 12.43 1.98
CA GLU A 327 -2.00 11.01 2.24
C GLU A 327 -0.71 10.77 3.04
N TYR A 328 0.39 11.41 2.64
CA TYR A 328 1.66 11.31 3.37
C TYR A 328 1.56 11.88 4.80
N LEU A 329 0.93 13.04 4.96
CA LEU A 329 0.74 13.66 6.28
C LEU A 329 -0.22 12.84 7.15
N SER A 330 -1.19 12.13 6.56
CA SER A 330 -2.10 11.24 7.30
C SER A 330 -1.35 10.14 8.06
N ILE A 331 -0.16 9.73 7.61
CA ILE A 331 0.70 8.76 8.33
C ILE A 331 0.98 9.24 9.75
N SER A 332 1.09 10.56 9.99
CA SER A 332 1.30 11.12 11.34
C SER A 332 0.11 10.91 12.28
N GLN A 333 -1.11 10.77 11.74
CA GLN A 333 -2.32 10.49 12.52
C GLN A 333 -2.38 9.01 12.88
N LYS A 334 -1.96 8.16 11.94
CA LYS A 334 -1.98 6.71 12.12
C LYS A 334 -0.79 6.20 12.96
N LEU A 335 0.35 6.87 12.85
CA LEU A 335 1.59 6.62 13.58
C LEU A 335 2.02 7.88 14.36
N ILE A 336 1.30 8.19 15.44
CA ILE A 336 1.52 9.40 16.25
C ILE A 336 2.99 9.53 16.68
N GLN A 337 3.62 8.42 17.05
CA GLN A 337 5.03 8.39 17.48
C GLN A 337 6.03 8.88 16.42
N TYR A 338 5.65 8.92 15.14
CA TYR A 338 6.49 9.42 14.06
C TYR A 338 6.07 10.80 13.55
N LYS A 339 5.13 11.50 14.22
CA LYS A 339 4.60 12.79 13.75
C LYS A 339 5.69 13.80 13.34
N LYS A 340 6.66 14.06 14.22
CA LYS A 340 7.79 14.98 13.93
C LYS A 340 8.65 14.50 12.74
N VAL A 341 8.82 13.19 12.61
CA VAL A 341 9.57 12.56 11.51
C VAL A 341 8.83 12.76 10.19
N ILE A 342 7.52 12.55 10.17
CA ILE A 342 6.67 12.74 9.00
C ILE A 342 6.67 14.21 8.57
N GLU A 343 6.44 15.14 9.50
CA GLU A 343 6.46 16.59 9.22
C GLU A 343 7.81 17.06 8.66
N SER A 344 8.92 16.59 9.26
CA SER A 344 10.28 16.90 8.77
C SER A 344 10.52 16.29 7.38
N GLY A 345 9.99 15.10 7.12
CA GLY A 345 10.05 14.48 5.79
C GLY A 345 9.29 15.27 4.73
N ASN A 346 8.15 15.87 5.06
CA ASN A 346 7.44 16.75 4.12
C ASN A 346 8.31 17.97 3.76
N ARG A 347 8.98 18.57 4.75
CA ARG A 347 9.90 19.69 4.50
C ARG A 347 11.10 19.28 3.67
N LEU A 348 11.70 18.13 3.97
CA LEU A 348 12.78 17.53 3.18
C LEU A 348 12.34 17.37 1.72
N PHE A 349 11.17 16.79 1.49
CA PHE A 349 10.63 16.58 0.15
C PHE A 349 10.45 17.91 -0.60
N LYS A 350 9.84 18.92 0.04
CA LYS A 350 9.69 20.25 -0.55
C LYS A 350 11.04 20.86 -0.93
N GLN A 351 12.04 20.77 -0.05
CA GLN A 351 13.38 21.28 -0.35
C GLN A 351 14.04 20.52 -1.50
N ILE A 352 13.87 19.20 -1.58
CA ILE A 352 14.38 18.40 -2.71
C ILE A 352 13.77 18.88 -4.04
N THR A 353 12.46 19.10 -4.09
CA THR A 353 11.80 19.58 -5.32
C THR A 353 12.29 20.97 -5.72
N GLN A 354 12.57 21.84 -4.74
CA GLN A 354 13.09 23.17 -4.99
C GLN A 354 14.54 23.15 -5.51
N GLU A 355 15.41 22.35 -4.89
CA GLU A 355 16.81 22.17 -5.35
C GLU A 355 16.90 21.63 -6.78
N ILE A 356 16.03 20.69 -7.14
CA ILE A 356 15.97 20.14 -8.50
C ILE A 356 15.45 21.20 -9.49
N LYS A 357 14.46 22.01 -9.11
CA LYS A 357 14.00 23.14 -9.91
C LYS A 357 15.13 24.13 -10.18
N ASP A 358 15.86 24.51 -9.14
CA ASP A 358 16.94 25.49 -9.24
C ASP A 358 18.10 24.96 -10.09
N ASP A 359 18.43 23.68 -10.00
CA ASP A 359 19.42 23.04 -10.87
C ASP A 359 18.96 23.04 -12.34
N ASN A 360 17.72 22.63 -12.62
CA ASN A 360 17.20 22.61 -14.01
C ASN A 360 17.10 24.00 -14.63
N SER A 361 16.82 25.04 -13.84
CA SER A 361 16.80 26.42 -14.35
C SER A 361 18.13 26.86 -14.96
N ARG A 362 19.24 26.23 -14.55
CA ARG A 362 20.60 26.47 -15.04
C ARG A 362 21.00 25.56 -16.19
N LEU A 363 20.18 24.55 -16.52
CA LEU A 363 20.47 23.59 -17.59
C LEU A 363 19.81 24.02 -18.91
N VAL A 364 20.54 23.85 -20.00
CA VAL A 364 20.07 24.19 -21.36
C VAL A 364 19.70 22.92 -22.14
N ASP A 365 20.65 22.02 -22.35
CA ASP A 365 20.48 20.85 -23.22
C ASP A 365 20.29 19.52 -22.48
N GLU A 366 20.31 19.56 -21.15
CA GLU A 366 20.12 18.40 -20.29
C GLU A 366 19.00 18.68 -19.28
N ARG A 367 18.43 17.60 -18.73
CA ARG A 367 17.52 17.64 -17.58
C ARG A 367 18.13 16.92 -16.40
N ASN A 368 17.77 17.33 -15.20
CA ASN A 368 18.09 16.59 -13.99
C ASN A 368 16.81 16.23 -13.23
N LEU A 369 16.59 14.94 -12.98
CA LEU A 369 15.48 14.45 -12.16
C LEU A 369 15.96 13.83 -10.84
N MET A 370 17.27 13.77 -10.61
CA MET A 370 17.85 12.92 -9.59
C MET A 370 18.64 13.73 -8.56
N ILE A 371 18.35 13.49 -7.29
CA ILE A 371 19.14 13.98 -6.17
C ILE A 371 19.92 12.82 -5.53
N GLY A 372 21.18 13.05 -5.19
CA GLY A 372 22.04 12.13 -4.48
C GLY A 372 22.26 12.63 -3.06
N ILE A 373 21.80 11.89 -2.05
CA ILE A 373 22.01 12.24 -0.65
C ILE A 373 23.12 11.34 -0.08
N SER A 374 24.12 11.93 0.56
CA SER A 374 25.24 11.19 1.18
C SER A 374 24.71 10.18 2.21
N SER A 375 25.06 8.89 2.06
CA SER A 375 24.66 7.81 2.98
C SER A 375 25.14 8.08 4.40
N GLU A 376 26.39 8.53 4.56
CA GLU A 376 26.96 8.89 5.87
C GLU A 376 26.15 10.01 6.55
N SER A 377 25.71 11.01 5.78
CA SER A 377 24.90 12.09 6.33
C SER A 377 23.51 11.64 6.80
N ILE A 378 22.96 10.57 6.19
CA ILE A 378 21.70 9.96 6.61
C ILE A 378 21.93 9.13 7.89
N GLU A 379 22.97 8.30 7.90
CA GLU A 379 23.31 7.39 9.00
C GLU A 379 23.64 8.13 10.30
N GLN A 380 24.13 9.37 10.21
CA GLN A 380 24.37 10.23 11.36
C GLN A 380 23.11 10.48 12.21
N TYR A 381 21.92 10.45 11.60
CA TYR A 381 20.65 10.74 12.28
C TYR A 381 19.78 9.48 12.31
N LYS A 382 19.57 8.92 13.51
CA LYS A 382 18.89 7.62 13.71
C LYS A 382 17.56 7.45 12.97
N LEU A 383 16.75 8.51 12.88
CA LEU A 383 15.43 8.47 12.24
C LEU A 383 15.40 9.01 10.80
N ALA A 384 16.53 9.48 10.26
CA ALA A 384 16.57 10.02 8.91
C ALA A 384 16.32 8.96 7.82
N ASP A 385 16.86 7.76 7.99
CA ASP A 385 16.54 6.64 7.08
C ASP A 385 15.04 6.30 7.11
N ARG A 386 14.46 6.23 8.31
CA ARG A 386 13.01 5.97 8.49
C ARG A 386 12.15 7.07 7.85
N MET A 387 12.53 8.33 8.01
CA MET A 387 11.90 9.49 7.35
C MET A 387 11.87 9.33 5.82
N ILE A 388 13.02 9.01 5.22
CA ILE A 388 13.11 8.81 3.76
C ILE A 388 12.26 7.62 3.32
N ARG A 389 12.24 6.53 4.08
CA ARG A 389 11.41 5.36 3.73
C ARG A 389 9.90 5.67 3.77
N PHE A 390 9.43 6.53 4.68
CA PHE A 390 8.04 7.00 4.66
C PHE A 390 7.73 7.79 3.38
N LEU A 391 8.67 8.62 2.90
CA LEU A 391 8.52 9.33 1.63
C LEU A 391 8.47 8.35 0.43
N ILE A 392 9.28 7.28 0.45
CA ILE A 392 9.26 6.24 -0.59
C ILE A 392 7.93 5.50 -0.59
N GLU A 393 7.42 5.16 0.58
CA GLU A 393 6.17 4.43 0.74
C GLU A 393 4.94 5.22 0.25
N ALA A 394 4.91 6.52 0.55
CA ALA A 394 3.88 7.42 0.03
C ALA A 394 4.04 7.74 -1.47
N GLY A 395 5.08 7.19 -2.12
CA GLY A 395 5.37 7.43 -3.52
C GLY A 395 6.01 8.79 -3.82
N LEU A 396 6.37 9.57 -2.81
CA LEU A 396 6.99 10.89 -2.96
C LEU A 396 8.43 10.81 -3.50
N LEU A 397 9.19 9.78 -3.13
CA LEU A 397 10.56 9.55 -3.60
C LEU A 397 10.72 8.16 -4.21
N TYR A 398 11.24 8.09 -5.43
CA TYR A 398 11.68 6.83 -6.02
C TYR A 398 13.15 6.58 -5.69
N GLU A 399 13.48 5.44 -5.06
CA GLU A 399 14.86 5.05 -4.76
C GLU A 399 15.49 4.23 -5.89
N ASP A 400 16.49 4.82 -6.54
CA ASP A 400 17.31 4.18 -7.55
C ASP A 400 18.53 3.47 -6.92
N ILE A 401 19.21 2.62 -7.70
CA ILE A 401 20.37 1.84 -7.25
C ILE A 401 21.45 2.79 -6.69
N PRO A 402 22.04 2.56 -5.51
CA PRO A 402 23.12 3.41 -5.01
C PRO A 402 24.36 3.31 -5.90
N VAL A 403 25.09 4.42 -6.09
CA VAL A 403 26.38 4.42 -6.80
C VAL A 403 27.49 4.44 -5.77
N LYS A 404 28.34 3.41 -5.80
CA LYS A 404 29.59 3.36 -5.03
C LYS A 404 30.70 3.97 -5.89
N HIS A 405 31.24 5.10 -5.49
CA HIS A 405 32.52 5.57 -6.02
C HIS A 405 33.65 4.94 -5.20
N GLY A 406 34.73 4.53 -5.86
CA GLY A 406 35.93 4.00 -5.20
C GLY A 406 36.53 5.00 -4.20
N GLN A 407 37.32 4.49 -3.25
CA GLN A 407 38.04 5.31 -2.27
C GLN A 407 38.97 6.30 -3.00
N GLN A 408 39.02 7.57 -2.56
CA GLN A 408 40.14 8.45 -2.93
C GLN A 408 41.36 8.03 -2.10
N GLU A 409 42.52 7.91 -2.75
CA GLU A 409 43.79 7.77 -2.03
C GLU A 409 43.95 8.95 -1.06
N GLY A 410 44.06 8.67 0.24
CA GLY A 410 44.28 9.67 1.28
C GLY A 410 43.05 10.17 2.05
N SER A 411 41.83 9.70 1.77
CA SER A 411 40.66 9.97 2.63
C SER A 411 39.92 8.70 3.04
N ASN A 412 39.57 8.59 4.33
CA ASN A 412 38.78 7.48 4.88
C ASN A 412 37.27 7.56 4.53
N GLU A 413 36.85 8.52 3.70
CA GLU A 413 35.45 8.78 3.38
C GLU A 413 34.97 7.91 2.22
N ARG A 414 34.07 6.96 2.51
CA ARG A 414 33.30 6.24 1.48
C ARG A 414 32.24 7.20 0.92
N ARG A 415 32.47 7.78 -0.25
CA ARG A 415 31.47 8.61 -0.97
C ARG A 415 30.36 7.75 -1.59
N GLU A 416 29.52 7.17 -0.74
CA GLU A 416 28.30 6.47 -1.15
C GLU A 416 27.12 7.46 -1.12
N TYR A 417 26.40 7.55 -2.24
CA TYR A 417 25.21 8.37 -2.36
C TYR A 417 24.00 7.50 -2.67
N ARG A 418 22.94 7.68 -1.88
CA ARG A 418 21.61 7.15 -2.20
C ARG A 418 20.92 8.11 -3.16
N ARG A 419 20.36 7.55 -4.23
CA ARG A 419 19.84 8.33 -5.36
C ARG A 419 18.33 8.29 -5.36
N TYR A 420 17.71 9.45 -5.46
CA TYR A 420 16.27 9.59 -5.43
C TYR A 420 15.76 10.45 -6.58
N ILE A 421 14.59 10.08 -7.11
CA ILE A 421 13.81 10.93 -8.03
C ILE A 421 12.58 11.38 -7.25
N PRO A 422 12.34 12.69 -7.07
CA PRO A 422 11.10 13.15 -6.46
C PRO A 422 9.92 12.97 -7.42
N HIS A 423 8.74 12.85 -6.85
CA HIS A 423 7.53 12.61 -7.62
C HIS A 423 7.30 13.70 -8.68
N MET A 424 7.20 13.26 -9.94
CA MET A 424 7.16 14.14 -11.12
C MET A 424 6.03 15.17 -11.09
N ILE A 425 4.87 14.83 -10.52
CA ILE A 425 3.75 15.77 -10.38
C ILE A 425 4.14 17.07 -9.66
N PHE A 426 4.98 17.00 -8.61
CA PHE A 426 5.43 18.18 -7.87
C PHE A 426 6.46 18.98 -8.67
N LEU A 427 7.32 18.31 -9.45
CA LEU A 427 8.24 19.01 -10.36
C LEU A 427 7.47 19.77 -11.45
N ILE A 428 6.42 19.16 -12.01
CA ILE A 428 5.54 19.78 -13.01
C ILE A 428 4.77 20.96 -12.38
N GLN A 429 4.18 20.76 -11.19
CA GLN A 429 3.47 21.80 -10.44
C GLN A 429 4.40 22.99 -10.13
N ASN A 430 5.64 22.73 -9.71
CA ASN A 430 6.65 23.75 -9.41
C ASN A 430 7.22 24.43 -10.66
N ARG A 431 6.75 24.06 -11.86
CA ARG A 431 7.22 24.58 -13.16
C ARG A 431 8.70 24.33 -13.42
N THR A 432 9.22 23.19 -12.98
CA THR A 432 10.64 22.81 -13.11
C THR A 432 11.12 22.77 -14.57
N PHE A 433 10.22 22.40 -15.49
CA PHE A 433 10.54 22.19 -16.91
C PHE A 433 10.12 23.35 -17.82
N VAL A 434 9.76 24.48 -17.23
CA VAL A 434 9.28 25.67 -17.95
C VAL A 434 10.39 26.71 -17.95
N LYS A 435 10.94 27.04 -19.13
CA LYS A 435 12.00 28.05 -19.29
C LYS A 435 11.45 29.46 -19.52
N SER A 436 10.21 29.57 -19.98
CA SER A 436 9.54 30.86 -20.27
C SER A 436 8.16 30.95 -19.62
N ASN A 437 7.69 32.15 -19.27
CA ASN A 437 6.39 32.36 -18.59
C ASN A 437 5.15 31.90 -19.39
N LYS A 438 5.31 31.39 -20.62
CA LYS A 438 4.22 30.97 -21.52
C LYS A 438 4.40 29.54 -22.10
N GLY A 439 5.09 28.65 -21.38
CA GLY A 439 5.32 27.29 -21.87
C GLY A 439 4.03 26.48 -22.05
N GLY A 440 3.74 26.07 -23.28
CA GLY A 440 2.67 25.11 -23.59
C GLY A 440 3.08 23.66 -23.30
N PHE A 441 2.13 22.71 -23.35
CA PHE A 441 2.39 21.29 -23.06
C PHE A 441 3.57 20.70 -23.84
N LYS A 442 3.71 21.08 -25.12
CA LYS A 442 4.80 20.62 -25.98
C LYS A 442 6.18 21.07 -25.49
N GLU A 443 6.31 22.30 -24.99
CA GLU A 443 7.58 22.82 -24.46
C GLU A 443 7.97 22.07 -23.18
N VAL A 444 7.00 21.87 -22.29
CA VAL A 444 7.21 21.10 -21.04
C VAL A 444 7.66 19.68 -21.35
N LEU A 445 7.01 19.00 -22.30
CA LEU A 445 7.42 17.66 -22.72
C LEU A 445 8.79 17.61 -23.36
N ASN A 446 9.12 18.59 -24.20
CA ASN A 446 10.46 18.66 -24.80
C ASN A 446 11.53 18.76 -23.72
N SER A 447 11.31 19.61 -22.71
CA SER A 447 12.19 19.73 -21.54
C SER A 447 12.27 18.43 -20.71
N ILE A 448 11.12 17.78 -20.46
CA ILE A 448 11.07 16.48 -19.77
C ILE A 448 11.77 15.41 -20.58
N ASN A 449 11.85 15.50 -21.91
CA ASN A 449 12.49 14.51 -22.78
C ASN A 449 13.95 14.83 -23.13
N LEU A 450 14.52 15.94 -22.65
CA LEU A 450 15.95 16.26 -22.80
C LEU A 450 16.83 15.16 -22.22
N LYS A 451 18.08 15.06 -22.68
CA LYS A 451 19.02 14.05 -22.19
C LYS A 451 19.18 14.14 -20.66
N ALA A 452 19.02 13.01 -19.97
CA ALA A 452 19.21 12.94 -18.53
C ALA A 452 20.69 13.16 -18.17
N ARG A 453 20.94 14.05 -17.21
CA ARG A 453 22.27 14.28 -16.64
C ARG A 453 22.78 13.00 -15.97
N LYS A 454 24.01 12.58 -16.29
CA LYS A 454 24.60 11.33 -15.79
C LYS A 454 24.80 11.31 -14.26
N GLN A 455 25.11 12.46 -13.67
CA GLN A 455 25.38 12.57 -12.24
C GLN A 455 24.19 13.26 -11.54
N PRO A 456 23.73 12.72 -10.40
CA PRO A 456 22.66 13.35 -9.64
C PRO A 456 23.15 14.64 -8.98
N LEU A 457 22.21 15.51 -8.59
CA LEU A 457 22.49 16.66 -7.76
C LEU A 457 22.91 16.18 -6.36
N ARG A 458 24.20 16.30 -6.03
CA ARG A 458 24.74 15.81 -4.76
C ARG A 458 24.47 16.80 -3.62
N ARG A 459 23.92 16.31 -2.52
CA ARG A 459 23.65 17.05 -1.29
C ARG A 459 23.96 16.17 -0.07
N SER A 460 24.28 16.79 1.07
CA SER A 460 24.14 16.14 2.37
C SER A 460 22.76 16.43 2.92
N ILE A 461 22.27 15.62 3.87
CA ILE A 461 20.95 15.89 4.50
C ILE A 461 20.92 17.27 5.19
N ARG A 462 22.06 17.75 5.69
CA ARG A 462 22.23 19.09 6.30
C ARG A 462 22.12 20.25 5.31
N ASN A 463 22.30 19.98 4.01
CA ASN A 463 22.02 20.99 2.99
C ASN A 463 20.52 21.12 2.72
N LEU A 464 19.71 20.13 3.11
CA LEU A 464 18.29 20.04 2.80
C LEU A 464 17.40 20.34 4.01
N LEU A 465 17.89 20.10 5.22
CA LEU A 465 17.20 20.38 6.48
C LEU A 465 18.11 21.17 7.42
N THR A 466 17.51 22.03 8.23
CA THR A 466 18.25 22.80 9.23
C THR A 466 18.71 21.91 10.38
N THR A 467 19.77 22.31 11.09
CA THR A 467 20.27 21.57 12.28
C THR A 467 19.17 21.37 13.32
N LYS A 468 18.32 22.38 13.55
CA LYS A 468 17.18 22.29 14.48
C LYS A 468 16.16 21.22 14.07
N GLU A 469 15.92 21.04 12.78
CA GLU A 469 15.00 20.02 12.26
C GLU A 469 15.59 18.63 12.39
N LEU A 470 16.88 18.49 12.07
CA LEU A 470 17.60 17.22 12.17
C LEU A 470 17.75 16.75 13.62
N ASP A 471 18.07 17.66 14.54
CA ASP A 471 18.11 17.38 15.98
C ASP A 471 16.70 17.11 16.55
N GLY A 472 15.67 17.68 15.90
CA GLY A 472 14.27 17.46 16.19
C GLY A 472 13.71 16.10 15.74
N LEU A 473 14.47 15.32 14.96
CA LEU A 473 14.09 13.97 14.51
C LEU A 473 14.09 12.97 15.68
N THR A 474 13.01 13.04 16.46
CA THR A 474 12.75 12.23 17.64
C THR A 474 11.37 11.59 17.55
N LEU A 475 11.17 10.50 18.28
CA LEU A 475 9.86 9.89 18.40
C LEU A 475 8.97 10.75 19.30
N ASP A 476 7.72 10.96 18.87
CA ASP A 476 6.71 11.71 19.61
C ASP A 476 5.92 10.78 20.53
N LEU A 477 6.53 10.43 21.66
CA LEU A 477 5.94 9.45 22.58
C LEU A 477 4.82 10.09 23.40
N PRO A 478 3.59 9.54 23.37
CA PRO A 478 2.48 10.10 24.12
C PRO A 478 2.78 10.03 25.62
N PRO A 479 2.57 11.10 26.39
CA PRO A 479 2.87 11.11 27.82
C PRO A 479 1.95 10.14 28.58
N CYS A 480 2.28 9.89 29.85
CA CYS A 480 1.45 9.10 30.74
C CYS A 480 0.03 9.69 30.82
N GLN A 481 -1.00 8.86 30.62
CA GLN A 481 -2.40 9.30 30.67
C GLN A 481 -2.86 9.72 32.08
N ASN A 482 -2.16 9.27 33.12
CA ASN A 482 -2.48 9.59 34.51
C ASN A 482 -1.70 10.80 35.03
N CYS A 483 -0.38 10.86 34.81
CA CYS A 483 0.47 11.90 35.40
C CYS A 483 1.19 12.79 34.38
N SER A 484 0.88 12.66 33.09
CA SER A 484 1.45 13.44 31.99
C SER A 484 2.98 13.38 31.83
N THR A 485 3.64 12.47 32.53
CA THR A 485 5.09 12.29 32.45
C THR A 485 5.48 11.77 31.06
N PRO A 486 6.50 12.36 30.40
CA PRO A 486 6.96 11.89 29.10
C PRO A 486 7.56 10.48 29.20
N ARG A 487 7.37 9.68 28.15
CA ARG A 487 7.98 8.34 28.08
C ARG A 487 9.47 8.47 27.76
N LEU A 488 10.25 7.54 28.30
CA LEU A 488 11.68 7.43 28.04
C LEU A 488 11.95 6.63 26.77
N THR A 489 11.18 5.57 26.55
CA THR A 489 11.30 4.69 25.39
C THR A 489 9.93 4.32 24.81
N PRO A 490 9.85 3.97 23.52
CA PRO A 490 8.61 3.50 22.89
C PRO A 490 8.05 2.23 23.53
N GLU A 491 8.94 1.33 23.98
CA GLU A 491 8.58 0.01 24.54
C GLU A 491 8.22 0.07 26.03
N GLN A 492 8.23 1.27 26.62
CA GLN A 492 7.91 1.47 28.03
C GLN A 492 6.44 1.11 28.31
N ARG A 493 6.21 -0.01 29.00
CA ARG A 493 4.86 -0.47 29.38
C ARG A 493 4.27 0.23 30.58
N PHE A 494 5.10 0.72 31.51
CA PHE A 494 4.65 1.37 32.74
C PHE A 494 5.33 2.71 32.95
N CYS A 495 4.58 3.70 33.44
CA CYS A 495 5.11 5.01 33.76
C CYS A 495 6.16 4.90 34.88
N HIS A 496 7.36 5.43 34.61
CA HIS A 496 8.47 5.40 35.57
C HIS A 496 8.24 6.26 36.81
N ILE A 497 7.24 7.15 36.80
CA ILE A 497 6.88 8.00 37.94
C ILE A 497 5.67 7.43 38.69
N CYS A 498 4.53 7.23 38.01
CA CYS A 498 3.29 6.86 38.70
C CYS A 498 2.92 5.37 38.61
N GLY A 499 3.73 4.53 37.96
CA GLY A 499 3.48 3.10 37.80
C GLY A 499 2.30 2.73 36.90
N ASN A 500 1.56 3.71 36.35
CA ASN A 500 0.39 3.43 35.51
C ASN A 500 0.80 2.79 34.20
N GLU A 501 0.01 1.84 33.72
CA GLU A 501 0.22 1.23 32.41
C GLU A 501 0.08 2.29 31.31
N LEU A 502 1.03 2.26 30.37
CA LEU A 502 1.13 3.19 29.27
C LEU A 502 0.54 2.54 28.02
N VAL A 503 -0.65 2.97 27.64
CA VAL A 503 -1.35 2.44 26.45
C VAL A 503 -0.96 3.28 25.24
N ASN A 504 -0.52 2.64 24.16
CA ASN A 504 -0.43 3.28 22.84
C ASN A 504 -1.84 3.37 22.26
N GLN A 505 -2.24 4.54 21.76
CA GLN A 505 -3.53 4.66 21.08
C GLN A 505 -3.48 3.86 19.78
N SER A 506 -4.43 2.93 19.59
CA SER A 506 -4.54 2.12 18.37
C SER A 506 -4.94 3.00 17.19
N ALA A 507 -4.30 2.77 16.04
CA ALA A 507 -4.65 3.47 14.79
C ALA A 507 -6.10 3.16 14.40
N PHE A 508 -6.52 1.90 14.58
CA PHE A 508 -7.89 1.47 14.39
C PHE A 508 -8.87 2.14 15.36
N GLU A 509 -8.57 2.23 16.66
CA GLU A 509 -9.43 2.95 17.62
C GLU A 509 -9.56 4.45 17.30
N THR A 510 -8.54 5.03 16.68
CA THR A 510 -8.60 6.40 16.14
C THR A 510 -9.51 6.48 14.93
N CYS A 511 -9.41 5.52 14.00
CA CYS A 511 -10.30 5.41 12.83
C CYS A 511 -11.77 5.27 13.24
N LEU A 512 -12.07 4.48 14.28
CA LEU A 512 -13.44 4.27 14.75
C LEU A 512 -14.09 5.55 15.27
N LYS A 513 -13.29 6.56 15.68
CA LYS A 513 -13.78 7.86 16.18
C LYS A 513 -14.07 8.86 15.08
N ILE A 514 -13.74 8.56 13.82
CA ILE A 514 -14.03 9.44 12.67
C ILE A 514 -15.54 9.69 12.59
N SER A 515 -15.92 10.95 12.44
CA SER A 515 -17.33 11.33 12.35
C SER A 515 -17.94 10.90 11.02
N VAL A 516 -19.21 10.47 11.05
CA VAL A 516 -20.01 10.20 9.83
C VAL A 516 -20.08 11.42 8.90
N ASN A 517 -19.90 12.63 9.44
CA ASN A 517 -19.88 13.86 8.64
C ASN A 517 -18.68 13.97 7.70
N GLU A 518 -17.57 13.29 8.01
CA GLU A 518 -16.36 13.26 7.18
C GLU A 518 -16.44 12.23 6.04
N LEU A 519 -17.44 11.33 6.07
CA LEU A 519 -17.62 10.33 5.03
C LEU A 519 -18.05 10.96 3.70
N PRO A 520 -17.64 10.41 2.55
CA PRO A 520 -18.08 10.87 1.22
C PRO A 520 -19.51 10.40 0.87
N LEU A 521 -20.45 10.65 1.79
CA LEU A 521 -21.88 10.39 1.67
C LEU A 521 -22.64 11.69 1.38
N THR A 522 -23.89 11.58 0.89
CA THR A 522 -24.75 12.75 0.72
C THR A 522 -25.15 13.34 2.07
N ASN A 523 -25.32 14.67 2.14
CA ASN A 523 -25.71 15.36 3.38
C ASN A 523 -26.99 14.77 3.98
N TRP A 524 -27.98 14.44 3.14
CA TRP A 524 -29.20 13.78 3.58
C TRP A 524 -28.95 12.43 4.29
N THR A 525 -28.03 11.62 3.76
CA THR A 525 -27.67 10.34 4.38
C THR A 525 -26.94 10.55 5.70
N LYS A 526 -26.07 11.56 5.79
CA LYS A 526 -25.37 11.93 7.03
C LYS A 526 -26.36 12.33 8.12
N ASP A 527 -27.31 13.21 7.80
CA ASP A 527 -28.34 13.68 8.74
C ASP A 527 -29.19 12.52 9.30
N ARG A 528 -29.52 11.53 8.45
CA ARG A 528 -30.29 10.35 8.85
C ARG A 528 -29.51 9.41 9.77
N LEU A 529 -28.22 9.22 9.54
CA LEU A 529 -27.38 8.41 10.41
C LEU A 529 -27.22 9.04 11.79
N VAL A 530 -26.94 10.35 11.82
CA VAL A 530 -26.84 11.14 13.06
C VAL A 530 -28.16 11.13 13.84
N ALA A 531 -29.31 11.20 13.15
CA ALA A 531 -30.63 11.13 13.77
C ALA A 531 -30.90 9.80 14.52
N VAL A 532 -30.23 8.71 14.14
CA VAL A 532 -30.33 7.39 14.78
C VAL A 532 -29.14 7.14 15.74
N LYS A 533 -28.40 8.19 16.10
CA LYS A 533 -27.21 8.17 16.97
C LYS A 533 -26.06 7.32 16.43
N LEU A 534 -26.00 7.11 15.12
CA LEU A 534 -24.82 6.55 14.44
C LEU A 534 -23.94 7.75 14.05
N ASN A 535 -23.06 8.18 14.96
CA ASN A 535 -22.30 9.43 14.82
C ASN A 535 -20.89 9.19 14.29
N THR A 536 -20.37 7.98 14.49
CA THR A 536 -19.00 7.61 14.15
C THR A 536 -18.95 6.39 13.23
N VAL A 537 -17.82 6.23 12.55
CA VAL A 537 -17.49 5.01 11.79
C VAL A 537 -17.60 3.76 12.67
N GLY A 538 -17.17 3.84 13.93
CA GLY A 538 -17.23 2.73 14.88
C GLY A 538 -18.64 2.28 15.22
N ASP A 539 -19.60 3.21 15.30
CA ASP A 539 -21.01 2.87 15.57
C ASP A 539 -21.59 1.98 14.46
N ILE A 540 -21.19 2.22 13.20
CA ILE A 540 -21.68 1.47 12.04
C ILE A 540 -21.00 0.11 11.92
N ILE A 541 -19.68 0.03 12.15
CA ILE A 541 -18.91 -1.23 12.08
C ILE A 541 -19.33 -2.20 13.19
N SER A 542 -19.71 -1.68 14.35
CA SER A 542 -20.10 -2.47 15.52
C SER A 542 -21.50 -3.10 15.39
N LEU A 543 -22.27 -2.75 14.35
CA LEU A 543 -23.58 -3.36 14.09
C LEU A 543 -23.43 -4.85 13.79
N GLN A 544 -24.24 -5.69 14.44
CA GLN A 544 -24.19 -7.15 14.24
C GLN A 544 -24.52 -7.55 12.79
N ASP A 545 -25.53 -6.88 12.22
CA ASP A 545 -25.88 -6.93 10.80
C ASP A 545 -26.11 -5.50 10.30
N PRO A 546 -25.06 -4.83 9.77
CA PRO A 546 -25.15 -3.48 9.24
C PRO A 546 -26.23 -3.37 8.16
N GLY A 547 -26.42 -4.42 7.35
CA GLY A 547 -27.39 -4.43 6.27
C GLY A 547 -28.83 -4.31 6.79
N SER A 548 -29.18 -5.07 7.82
CA SER A 548 -30.53 -5.07 8.40
C SER A 548 -30.77 -3.91 9.36
N GLU A 549 -29.78 -3.54 10.17
CA GLU A 549 -29.89 -2.42 11.10
C GLU A 549 -30.00 -1.07 10.36
N LEU A 550 -29.21 -0.86 9.30
CA LEU A 550 -29.33 0.36 8.48
C LEU A 550 -30.67 0.42 7.72
N ARG A 551 -31.28 -0.74 7.41
CA ARG A 551 -32.60 -0.81 6.77
C ARG A 551 -33.76 -0.44 7.70
N LYS A 552 -33.55 -0.42 9.02
CA LYS A 552 -34.55 0.08 9.97
C LYS A 552 -34.71 1.61 9.91
N ILE A 553 -33.75 2.30 9.30
CA ILE A 553 -33.79 3.76 9.14
C ILE A 553 -34.78 4.12 8.02
N PRO A 554 -35.75 5.03 8.27
CA PRO A 554 -36.72 5.43 7.25
C PRO A 554 -36.04 5.87 5.94
N GLN A 555 -36.53 5.34 4.80
CA GLN A 555 -36.04 5.64 3.45
C GLN A 555 -34.60 5.17 3.13
N ILE A 556 -34.05 4.27 3.94
CA ILE A 556 -32.84 3.51 3.64
C ILE A 556 -33.23 2.08 3.25
N GLY A 557 -33.37 1.83 1.94
CA GLY A 557 -33.55 0.48 1.40
C GLY A 557 -32.22 -0.28 1.22
N GLN A 558 -32.30 -1.53 0.75
CA GLN A 558 -31.14 -2.41 0.54
C GLN A 558 -29.97 -1.76 -0.24
N ILE A 559 -30.27 -1.04 -1.31
CA ILE A 559 -29.25 -0.42 -2.17
C ILE A 559 -28.49 0.65 -1.38
N ARG A 560 -29.21 1.46 -0.59
CA ARG A 560 -28.61 2.55 0.19
C ARG A 560 -27.86 2.01 1.40
N SER A 561 -28.37 0.98 2.08
CA SER A 561 -27.65 0.36 3.19
C SER A 561 -26.32 -0.25 2.73
N ASN A 562 -26.32 -0.97 1.60
CA ASN A 562 -25.11 -1.51 1.00
C ASN A 562 -24.13 -0.39 0.60
N LYS A 563 -24.63 0.71 0.01
CA LYS A 563 -23.80 1.86 -0.35
C LYS A 563 -23.15 2.50 0.88
N ILE A 564 -23.91 2.74 1.94
CA ILE A 564 -23.39 3.30 3.20
C ILE A 564 -22.32 2.38 3.78
N TYR A 565 -22.62 1.09 3.88
CA TYR A 565 -21.68 0.13 4.46
C TYR A 565 -20.40 0.00 3.63
N ASN A 566 -20.51 -0.05 2.31
CA ASN A 566 -19.35 -0.10 1.42
C ASN A 566 -18.50 1.17 1.51
N GLU A 567 -19.12 2.36 1.64
CA GLU A 567 -18.37 3.61 1.78
C GLU A 567 -17.67 3.71 3.13
N VAL A 568 -18.30 3.21 4.20
CA VAL A 568 -17.67 3.09 5.52
C VAL A 568 -16.48 2.13 5.47
N LEU A 569 -16.66 0.93 4.90
CA LEU A 569 -15.57 -0.03 4.72
C LEU A 569 -14.45 0.55 3.86
N LYS A 570 -14.79 1.24 2.77
CA LYS A 570 -13.81 1.90 1.92
C LYS A 570 -13.05 3.00 2.66
N THR A 571 -13.72 3.80 3.48
CA THR A 571 -13.07 4.84 4.30
C THR A 571 -12.14 4.21 5.33
N VAL A 572 -12.54 3.11 5.96
CA VAL A 572 -11.72 2.38 6.94
C VAL A 572 -10.51 1.75 6.26
N ASP A 573 -10.73 1.06 5.14
CA ASP A 573 -9.68 0.51 4.27
C ASP A 573 -8.73 1.63 3.83
N GLU A 574 -9.23 2.80 3.45
CA GLU A 574 -8.41 3.93 3.00
C GLU A 574 -7.63 4.59 4.14
N PHE A 575 -8.26 4.74 5.31
CA PHE A 575 -7.60 5.29 6.49
C PHE A 575 -6.54 4.33 7.05
N LEU A 576 -6.73 3.02 6.94
CA LEU A 576 -5.82 2.06 7.56
C LEU A 576 -4.78 1.51 6.59
N ALA A 577 -5.07 1.46 5.28
CA ALA A 577 -4.08 1.22 4.22
C ALA A 577 -3.25 2.47 3.89
#